data_AF-A0A6G0V1E7-F1
#
_entry.id   AF-A0A6G0V1E7-F1
#
_cell.length_a   1.000
_cell.length_b   1.000
_cell.length_c   1.000
_cell.angle_alpha   90.00
_cell.angle_beta   90.00
_cell.angle_gamma   90.00
#
_symmetry.space_group_name_H-M   'P 1'
#
loop_
_entity.id
_entity.type
_entity.pdbx_description
1 polymer ?
#
loop_
_entity_poly.entity_id
_entity_poly.type
_entity_poly.pdbx_seq_one_letter_code
_entity_poly.pdbx_strand_id
1 'polypeptide(L)'
;MTTTSTIYATMAVSKTSSVETFFSKSAPTNSYVRRMASGSATSRSEDDFEDAPDHIIYSRSLNLLDTVAETTITMHLFMNNQYVLAEERMGVLANKSMYHSLGYSAILFLKAMMTCDREDMERAMDAAQMAANVINKFRPKYSIADSIYRFGGSHKALTDSEIHAELCYAESLMFRAILTFFYDENLASFVKGAFKIRSCYQSFK
;
A
#
# COMPACT_ATOMS: atom_id res chain seq x y z
N MET A 1 -13.71 -40.60 -16.64
CA MET A 1 -13.19 -39.81 -15.51
C MET A 1 -12.59 -38.52 -16.05
N THR A 2 -13.43 -37.62 -16.59
CA THR A 2 -12.96 -36.55 -17.49
C THR A 2 -13.69 -35.22 -17.27
N THR A 3 -14.18 -34.96 -16.05
CA THR A 3 -15.03 -33.78 -15.77
C THR A 3 -14.43 -32.77 -14.81
N THR A 4 -13.28 -33.04 -14.18
CA THR A 4 -12.71 -32.13 -13.16
C THR A 4 -11.67 -31.15 -13.73
N SER A 5 -11.05 -31.45 -14.87
CA SER A 5 -9.93 -30.64 -15.40
C SER A 5 -10.38 -29.38 -16.15
N THR A 6 -11.55 -29.41 -16.80
CA THR A 6 -12.05 -28.28 -17.60
C THR A 6 -12.60 -27.13 -16.74
N ILE A 7 -13.07 -27.41 -15.51
CA ILE A 7 -13.66 -26.38 -14.63
C ILE A 7 -12.57 -25.43 -14.06
N TYR A 8 -11.37 -25.95 -13.80
CA TYR A 8 -10.26 -25.13 -13.29
C TYR A 8 -9.70 -24.16 -14.34
N ALA A 9 -9.71 -24.54 -15.63
CA ALA A 9 -9.25 -23.66 -16.71
C ALA A 9 -10.22 -22.46 -16.91
N THR A 10 -11.53 -22.68 -16.80
CA THR A 10 -12.53 -21.62 -17.01
C THR A 10 -12.61 -20.63 -15.84
N MET A 11 -12.34 -21.06 -14.61
CA MET A 11 -12.28 -20.16 -13.44
C MET A 11 -11.02 -19.28 -13.41
N ALA A 12 -9.91 -19.72 -14.00
CA ALA A 12 -8.68 -18.93 -14.09
C ALA A 12 -8.80 -17.78 -15.10
N VAL A 13 -9.50 -17.99 -16.22
CA VAL A 13 -9.68 -16.98 -17.27
C VAL A 13 -10.70 -15.89 -16.88
N SER A 14 -11.65 -16.18 -15.99
CA SER A 14 -12.66 -15.19 -15.57
C SER A 14 -12.17 -14.23 -14.48
N LYS A 15 -11.18 -14.63 -13.66
CA LYS A 15 -10.63 -13.77 -12.59
C LYS A 15 -9.56 -12.79 -13.05
N THR A 16 -8.95 -12.98 -14.21
CA THR A 16 -7.92 -12.07 -14.75
C THR A 16 -8.53 -10.84 -15.44
N SER A 17 -9.69 -10.98 -16.09
CA SER A 17 -10.32 -9.87 -16.84
C SER A 17 -10.85 -8.73 -15.93
N SER A 18 -11.34 -9.06 -14.73
CA SER A 18 -11.95 -8.06 -13.84
C SER A 18 -10.93 -7.21 -13.09
N VAL A 19 -9.69 -7.70 -12.92
CA VAL A 19 -8.61 -6.97 -12.23
C VAL A 19 -7.95 -5.97 -13.20
N GLU A 20 -7.70 -6.37 -14.44
CA GLU A 20 -7.16 -5.46 -15.47
C GLU A 20 -8.12 -4.32 -15.81
N THR A 21 -9.43 -4.58 -15.78
CA THR A 21 -10.45 -3.54 -16.02
C THR A 21 -10.53 -2.51 -14.88
N PHE A 22 -10.10 -2.86 -13.67
CA PHE A 22 -10.08 -1.95 -12.52
C PHE A 22 -8.84 -1.03 -12.53
N PHE A 23 -7.68 -1.55 -12.94
CA PHE A 23 -6.45 -0.76 -13.07
C PHE A 23 -6.45 0.21 -14.27
N SER A 24 -7.19 -0.10 -15.34
CA SER A 24 -7.31 0.79 -16.51
C SER A 24 -8.11 2.09 -16.23
N LYS A 25 -8.97 2.10 -15.20
CA LYS A 25 -9.86 3.25 -14.92
C LYS A 25 -9.29 4.31 -13.97
N SER A 26 -8.10 4.09 -13.41
CA SER A 26 -7.47 5.02 -12.46
C SER A 26 -6.31 5.83 -13.04
N ALA A 27 -6.28 6.04 -14.37
CA ALA A 27 -5.37 7.01 -14.97
C ALA A 27 -5.91 8.44 -14.72
N PRO A 28 -5.17 9.34 -14.06
CA PRO A 28 -5.58 10.73 -13.94
C PRO A 28 -5.55 11.36 -15.33
N THR A 29 -6.73 11.76 -15.83
CA THR A 29 -6.87 12.54 -17.06
C THR A 29 -6.22 13.91 -16.85
N ASN A 30 -4.95 14.03 -17.23
CA ASN A 30 -4.18 15.26 -17.08
C ASN A 30 -4.66 16.31 -18.11
N SER A 31 -5.70 17.04 -17.74
CA SER A 31 -6.30 18.12 -18.55
C SER A 31 -5.48 19.42 -18.54
N TYR A 32 -4.36 19.47 -17.82
CA TYR A 32 -3.56 20.69 -17.66
C TYR A 32 -2.49 20.90 -18.74
N VAL A 33 -2.16 19.90 -19.56
CA VAL A 33 -1.04 20.00 -20.52
C VAL A 33 -1.49 20.37 -21.95
N ARG A 34 -2.79 20.37 -22.26
CA ARG A 34 -3.28 20.52 -23.65
C ARG A 34 -3.26 21.94 -24.23
N ARG A 35 -2.90 23.00 -23.47
CA ARG A 35 -3.04 24.39 -23.96
C ARG A 35 -1.82 25.00 -24.66
N MET A 36 -0.74 24.25 -24.88
CA MET A 36 0.47 24.79 -25.53
C MET A 36 1.07 23.81 -26.55
N ALA A 37 0.29 23.36 -27.53
CA ALA A 37 0.83 22.67 -28.71
C ALA A 37 -0.20 22.65 -29.86
N SER A 38 -0.46 23.82 -30.47
CA SER A 38 -1.06 23.86 -31.81
C SER A 38 0.09 23.83 -32.83
N GLY A 39 0.35 22.67 -33.43
CA GLY A 39 1.37 22.55 -34.47
C GLY A 39 1.47 21.16 -35.12
N SER A 40 0.79 21.01 -36.25
CA SER A 40 1.01 20.08 -37.38
C SER A 40 1.00 18.56 -37.17
N ALA A 41 0.50 17.90 -38.22
CA ALA A 41 0.10 16.51 -38.31
C ALA A 41 1.23 15.53 -38.74
N THR A 42 1.13 14.31 -38.18
CA THR A 42 1.43 12.96 -38.75
C THR A 42 2.86 12.54 -39.12
N SER A 43 3.39 11.52 -38.42
CA SER A 43 3.75 10.18 -38.97
C SER A 43 4.21 9.21 -37.85
N ARG A 44 3.87 7.91 -37.99
CA ARG A 44 4.02 6.79 -37.03
C ARG A 44 5.46 6.50 -36.56
N SER A 45 5.61 6.14 -35.28
CA SER A 45 6.60 5.17 -34.79
C SER A 45 6.17 4.59 -33.43
N GLU A 46 6.21 3.26 -33.36
CA GLU A 46 6.59 2.36 -32.25
C GLU A 46 6.33 2.79 -30.79
N ASP A 47 5.79 1.85 -30.01
CA ASP A 47 5.56 1.91 -28.57
C ASP A 47 6.58 2.80 -27.82
N ASP A 48 6.20 4.05 -27.54
CA ASP A 48 6.92 4.93 -26.61
C ASP A 48 6.75 4.30 -25.21
N PHE A 49 7.68 3.43 -24.85
CA PHE A 49 7.95 3.15 -23.45
C PHE A 49 8.43 4.47 -22.84
N GLU A 50 7.51 5.19 -22.19
CA GLU A 50 7.88 6.31 -21.35
C GLU A 50 8.76 5.77 -20.22
N ASP A 51 10.07 5.99 -20.34
CA ASP A 51 11.01 5.75 -19.27
C ASP A 51 10.52 6.49 -18.01
N ALA A 52 10.59 5.81 -16.87
CA ALA A 52 10.25 6.42 -15.60
C ALA A 52 11.10 7.69 -15.44
N PRO A 53 10.50 8.84 -15.11
CA PRO A 53 11.24 10.09 -15.03
C PRO A 53 12.36 9.96 -14.00
N ASP A 54 13.59 10.24 -14.43
CA ASP A 54 14.80 10.23 -13.57
C ASP A 54 14.70 11.20 -12.38
N HIS A 55 13.79 12.17 -12.46
CA HIS A 55 13.52 13.12 -11.39
C HIS A 55 12.23 12.76 -10.63
N ILE A 56 12.40 12.51 -9.34
CA ILE A 56 11.30 12.28 -8.42
C ILE A 56 10.68 13.61 -8.04
N ILE A 57 9.47 13.87 -8.56
CA ILE A 57 8.65 15.00 -8.12
C ILE A 57 8.14 14.68 -6.72
N TYR A 58 8.52 15.47 -5.72
CA TYR A 58 7.92 15.42 -4.39
C TYR A 58 6.68 16.32 -4.37
N SER A 59 5.47 15.74 -4.39
CA SER A 59 4.26 16.50 -4.09
C SER A 59 4.19 16.77 -2.59
N ARG A 60 4.12 18.05 -2.19
CA ARG A 60 3.83 18.44 -0.80
C ARG A 60 2.33 18.59 -0.52
N SER A 61 1.49 18.16 -1.46
CA SER A 61 0.04 18.21 -1.32
C SER A 61 -0.41 17.28 -0.19
N LEU A 62 -1.35 17.75 0.63
CA LEU A 62 -2.01 16.97 1.67
C LEU A 62 -3.44 16.56 1.25
N ASN A 63 -3.80 16.77 -0.02
CA ASN A 63 -5.06 16.28 -0.55
C ASN A 63 -5.06 14.75 -0.58
N LEU A 64 -6.21 14.15 -0.28
CA LEU A 64 -6.37 12.71 -0.18
C LEU A 64 -5.81 11.97 -1.40
N LEU A 65 -6.34 12.26 -2.60
CA LEU A 65 -5.96 11.57 -3.83
C LEU A 65 -4.48 11.73 -4.18
N ASP A 66 -3.91 12.92 -3.94
CA ASP A 66 -2.48 13.16 -4.16
C ASP A 66 -1.64 12.31 -3.21
N THR A 67 -2.05 12.20 -1.94
CA THR A 67 -1.33 11.37 -0.96
C THR A 67 -1.43 9.89 -1.26
N VAL A 68 -2.54 9.42 -1.85
CA VAL A 68 -2.66 8.04 -2.35
C VAL A 68 -1.70 7.81 -3.51
N ALA A 69 -1.68 8.72 -4.50
CA ALA A 69 -0.79 8.61 -5.65
C ALA A 69 0.70 8.59 -5.23
N GLU A 70 1.07 9.45 -4.27
CA GLU A 70 2.42 9.47 -3.69
C GLU A 70 2.78 8.14 -3.02
N THR A 71 1.86 7.52 -2.26
CA THR A 71 2.09 6.19 -1.67
C THR A 71 2.25 5.12 -2.75
N THR A 72 1.49 5.16 -3.85
CA THR A 72 1.62 4.23 -4.98
C THR A 72 2.99 4.36 -5.65
N ILE A 73 3.44 5.58 -5.94
CA ILE A 73 4.77 5.84 -6.52
C ILE A 73 5.86 5.32 -5.57
N THR A 74 5.69 5.57 -4.28
CA THR A 74 6.64 5.11 -3.25
C THR A 74 6.71 3.59 -3.18
N MET A 75 5.58 2.89 -3.30
CA MET A 75 5.58 1.43 -3.36
C MET A 75 6.30 0.92 -4.60
N HIS A 76 6.18 1.59 -5.74
CA HIS A 76 6.99 1.30 -6.92
C HIS A 76 8.50 1.47 -6.67
N LEU A 77 8.91 2.53 -5.97
CA LEU A 77 10.32 2.72 -5.58
C LEU A 77 10.81 1.58 -4.68
N PHE A 78 10.01 1.17 -3.69
CA PHE A 78 10.33 0.04 -2.82
C PHE A 78 10.50 -1.26 -3.63
N MET A 79 9.57 -1.55 -4.54
CA MET A 79 9.59 -2.75 -5.41
C MET A 79 10.77 -2.74 -6.39
N ASN A 80 11.23 -1.55 -6.80
CA ASN A 80 12.41 -1.36 -7.65
C ASN A 80 13.72 -1.33 -6.85
N ASN A 81 13.75 -1.91 -5.64
CA ASN A 81 14.90 -1.93 -4.72
C ASN A 81 15.42 -0.55 -4.30
N GLN A 82 14.69 0.54 -4.54
CA GLN A 82 15.01 1.89 -4.08
C GLN A 82 14.39 2.15 -2.70
N TYR A 83 14.66 1.26 -1.75
CA TYR A 83 14.09 1.30 -0.41
C TYR A 83 14.37 2.60 0.35
N VAL A 84 15.63 3.07 0.34
CA VAL A 84 16.05 4.25 1.11
C VAL A 84 15.26 5.49 0.69
N LEU A 85 15.03 5.61 -0.61
CA LEU A 85 14.30 6.70 -1.22
C LEU A 85 12.80 6.61 -0.94
N ALA A 86 12.24 5.39 -0.96
CA ALA A 86 10.87 5.13 -0.55
C ALA A 86 10.64 5.53 0.93
N GLU A 87 11.55 5.13 1.83
CA GLU A 87 11.49 5.45 3.25
C GLU A 87 11.56 6.96 3.49
N GLU A 88 12.53 7.65 2.88
CA GLU A 88 12.69 9.10 2.99
C GLU A 88 11.44 9.83 2.48
N ARG A 89 10.92 9.43 1.31
CA ARG A 89 9.76 10.08 0.68
C ARG A 89 8.52 10.07 1.58
N MET A 90 8.23 8.95 2.24
CA MET A 90 7.09 8.87 3.17
C MET A 90 7.41 9.50 4.53
N GLY A 91 8.65 9.40 5.00
CA GLY A 91 9.08 9.89 6.31
C GLY A 91 8.86 11.40 6.49
N VAL A 92 9.06 12.21 5.46
CA VAL A 92 8.94 13.69 5.53
C VAL A 92 7.54 14.14 5.94
N LEU A 93 6.49 13.43 5.49
CA LEU A 93 5.10 13.81 5.71
C LEU A 93 4.32 12.80 6.56
N ALA A 94 4.99 11.80 7.13
CA ALA A 94 4.38 10.75 7.94
C ALA A 94 3.49 11.31 9.07
N ASN A 95 3.92 12.38 9.73
CA ASN A 95 3.15 12.97 10.84
C ASN A 95 1.96 13.86 10.42
N LYS A 96 1.78 14.10 9.11
CA LYS A 96 0.83 15.12 8.59
C LYS A 96 -0.32 14.54 7.77
N SER A 97 -0.13 13.41 7.12
CA SER A 97 -1.14 12.77 6.26
C SER A 97 -1.30 11.30 6.62
N MET A 98 -2.55 10.81 6.59
CA MET A 98 -2.85 9.40 6.89
C MET A 98 -2.14 8.41 5.96
N TYR A 99 -2.07 8.71 4.66
CA TYR A 99 -1.43 7.85 3.67
C TYR A 99 0.09 7.88 3.74
N HIS A 100 0.70 9.04 4.02
CA HIS A 100 2.14 9.12 4.26
C HIS A 100 2.54 8.35 5.52
N SER A 101 1.74 8.47 6.59
CA SER A 101 1.99 7.73 7.82
C SER A 101 1.85 6.23 7.63
N LEU A 102 0.79 5.80 6.94
CA LEU A 102 0.54 4.39 6.64
C LEU A 102 1.61 3.83 5.69
N GLY A 103 1.97 4.56 4.63
CA GLY A 103 3.00 4.17 3.67
C GLY A 103 4.37 4.02 4.31
N TYR A 104 4.75 4.96 5.18
CA TYR A 104 5.97 4.84 5.99
C TYR A 104 5.95 3.59 6.88
N SER A 105 4.84 3.35 7.59
CA SER A 105 4.66 2.14 8.40
C SER A 105 4.70 0.86 7.57
N ALA A 106 4.15 0.86 6.35
CA ALA A 106 4.14 -0.30 5.46
C ALA A 106 5.56 -0.65 4.97
N ILE A 107 6.37 0.35 4.65
CA ILE A 107 7.78 0.15 4.24
C ILE A 107 8.58 -0.49 5.37
N LEU A 108 8.46 0.05 6.59
CA LEU A 108 9.16 -0.52 7.76
C LEU A 108 8.64 -1.90 8.12
N PHE A 109 7.33 -2.13 8.01
CA PHE A 109 6.73 -3.46 8.18
C PHE A 109 7.32 -4.47 7.20
N LEU A 110 7.37 -4.15 5.90
CA LEU A 110 7.93 -5.05 4.90
C LEU A 110 9.42 -5.32 5.16
N LYS A 111 10.20 -4.29 5.54
CA LYS A 111 11.60 -4.46 5.93
C LYS A 111 11.74 -5.44 7.10
N ALA A 112 10.98 -5.23 8.17
CA ALA A 112 11.01 -6.09 9.35
C ALA A 112 10.65 -7.55 9.02
N MET A 113 9.67 -7.75 8.13
CA MET A 113 9.27 -9.09 7.69
C MET A 113 10.34 -9.77 6.82
N MET A 114 11.07 -9.01 6.01
CA MET A 114 12.12 -9.55 5.14
C MET A 114 13.41 -9.86 5.91
N THR A 115 13.85 -8.98 6.80
CA THR A 115 15.06 -9.20 7.61
C THR A 115 14.81 -10.18 8.75
N CYS A 116 13.57 -10.22 9.25
CA CYS A 116 13.20 -10.92 10.46
C CYS A 116 14.10 -10.52 11.65
N ASP A 117 14.60 -9.28 11.67
CA ASP A 117 15.48 -8.78 12.74
C ASP A 117 14.70 -8.00 13.78
N ARG A 118 15.04 -8.23 15.06
CA ARG A 118 14.28 -7.69 16.21
C ARG A 118 14.25 -6.17 16.21
N GLU A 119 15.38 -5.54 15.89
CA GLU A 119 15.50 -4.08 15.82
C GLU A 119 14.62 -3.49 14.72
N ASP A 120 14.50 -4.18 13.58
CA ASP A 120 13.61 -3.75 12.50
C ASP A 120 12.14 -3.96 12.89
N MET A 121 11.80 -5.08 13.54
CA MET A 121 10.45 -5.34 14.05
C MET A 121 10.01 -4.29 15.07
N GLU A 122 10.86 -3.95 16.03
CA GLU A 122 10.58 -2.94 17.05
C GLU A 122 10.32 -1.57 16.41
N ARG A 123 11.19 -1.14 15.49
CA ARG A 123 10.98 0.10 14.71
C ARG A 123 9.69 0.09 13.90
N ALA A 124 9.36 -1.04 13.28
CA ALA A 124 8.12 -1.17 12.51
C ALA A 124 6.88 -1.12 13.43
N MET A 125 6.95 -1.69 14.64
CA MET A 125 5.86 -1.63 15.62
C MET A 125 5.61 -0.20 16.08
N ASP A 126 6.68 0.55 16.36
CA ASP A 126 6.60 1.97 16.74
C ASP A 126 6.03 2.82 15.60
N ALA A 127 6.49 2.61 14.37
CA ALA A 127 5.98 3.31 13.20
C ALA A 127 4.48 3.02 12.96
N ALA A 128 4.06 1.77 13.14
CA ALA A 128 2.65 1.39 13.00
C ALA A 128 1.78 1.98 14.11
N GLN A 129 2.33 2.12 15.34
CA GLN A 129 1.64 2.81 16.44
C GLN A 129 1.53 4.32 16.19
N MET A 130 2.59 4.94 15.67
CA MET A 130 2.55 6.35 15.25
C MET A 130 1.54 6.57 14.14
N ALA A 131 1.51 5.68 13.14
CA ALA A 131 0.52 5.73 12.07
C ALA A 131 -0.91 5.63 12.59
N ALA A 132 -1.20 4.64 13.45
CA ALA A 132 -2.51 4.52 14.08
C ALA A 132 -2.92 5.82 14.79
N ASN A 133 -2.00 6.46 15.53
CA ASN A 133 -2.26 7.70 16.24
C ASN A 133 -2.52 8.89 15.32
N VAL A 134 -1.80 9.00 14.21
CA VAL A 134 -2.01 10.06 13.19
C VAL A 134 -3.36 9.84 12.51
N ILE A 135 -3.64 8.63 12.04
CA ILE A 135 -4.86 8.28 11.29
C ILE A 135 -6.10 8.45 12.18
N ASN A 136 -6.02 8.11 13.48
CA ASN A 136 -7.13 8.27 14.43
C ASN A 136 -7.59 9.74 14.60
N LYS A 137 -6.77 10.73 14.21
CA LYS A 137 -7.18 12.14 14.20
C LYS A 137 -8.16 12.47 13.07
N PHE A 138 -8.11 11.72 11.98
CA PHE A 138 -8.96 11.87 10.80
C PHE A 138 -10.20 10.97 10.85
N ARG A 139 -10.31 10.09 11.85
CA ARG A 139 -11.48 9.23 12.04
C ARG A 139 -12.68 10.02 12.56
N PRO A 140 -13.91 9.62 12.17
CA PRO A 140 -15.13 10.20 12.71
C PRO A 140 -15.20 9.94 14.22
N LYS A 141 -15.25 11.01 15.02
CA LYS A 141 -15.46 10.92 16.47
C LYS A 141 -16.95 10.80 16.74
N TYR A 142 -17.46 9.58 16.82
CA TYR A 142 -18.85 9.37 17.23
C TYR A 142 -18.98 9.73 18.70
N SER A 143 -19.83 10.72 19.01
CA SER A 143 -20.30 10.92 20.37
C SER A 143 -21.12 9.69 20.78
N ILE A 144 -21.13 9.33 22.07
CA ILE A 144 -21.84 8.15 22.58
C ILE A 144 -23.32 8.14 22.14
N ALA A 145 -23.92 9.32 21.96
CA ALA A 145 -25.25 9.49 21.40
C ALA A 145 -25.35 9.06 19.91
N ASP A 146 -24.40 9.46 19.05
CA ASP A 146 -24.38 9.07 17.63
C ASP A 146 -24.22 7.54 17.44
N SER A 147 -23.52 6.86 18.35
CA SER A 147 -23.38 5.39 18.33
C SER A 147 -24.72 4.68 18.57
N ILE A 148 -25.59 5.25 19.41
CA ILE A 148 -26.95 4.73 19.67
C ILE A 148 -27.86 4.98 18.45
N TYR A 149 -27.76 6.14 17.80
CA TYR A 149 -28.53 6.44 16.59
C TYR A 149 -28.17 5.55 15.40
N ARG A 150 -26.91 5.11 15.29
CA ARG A 150 -26.47 4.17 14.25
C ARG A 150 -27.00 2.74 14.47
N PHE A 151 -27.13 2.29 15.72
CA PHE A 151 -27.73 0.98 16.02
C PHE A 151 -29.22 0.94 15.65
N GLY A 152 -29.90 2.10 15.65
CA GLY A 152 -31.29 2.26 15.21
C GLY A 152 -31.51 2.38 13.70
N GLY A 153 -30.48 2.14 12.87
CA GLY A 153 -30.61 2.10 11.39
C GLY A 153 -30.39 3.44 10.67
N SER A 154 -30.04 4.52 11.38
CA SER A 154 -29.68 5.79 10.75
C SER A 154 -28.18 5.87 10.53
N HIS A 155 -27.74 5.48 9.33
CA HIS A 155 -26.35 5.65 8.91
C HIS A 155 -26.15 7.06 8.34
N LYS A 156 -25.42 7.92 9.06
CA LYS A 156 -24.82 9.11 8.43
C LYS A 156 -23.87 8.64 7.34
N ALA A 157 -24.00 9.17 6.13
CA ALA A 157 -23.03 8.95 5.06
C ALA A 157 -21.68 9.52 5.52
N LEU A 158 -20.66 8.66 5.58
CA LEU A 158 -19.30 9.07 5.87
C LEU A 158 -18.70 9.75 4.64
N THR A 159 -17.85 10.73 4.88
CA THR A 159 -17.03 11.32 3.81
C THR A 159 -15.97 10.32 3.35
N ASP A 160 -15.51 10.43 2.11
CA ASP A 160 -14.45 9.57 1.58
C ASP A 160 -13.20 9.58 2.48
N SER A 161 -12.81 10.76 2.98
CA SER A 161 -11.68 10.86 3.92
C SER A 161 -11.86 10.07 5.21
N GLU A 162 -13.08 10.02 5.75
CA GLU A 162 -13.38 9.28 6.98
C GLU A 162 -13.38 7.76 6.74
N ILE A 163 -13.90 7.31 5.59
CA ILE A 163 -13.87 5.90 5.19
C ILE A 163 -12.42 5.44 5.03
N HIS A 164 -11.60 6.24 4.33
CA HIS A 164 -10.19 5.96 4.17
C HIS A 164 -9.45 5.96 5.52
N ALA A 165 -9.78 6.88 6.43
CA ALA A 165 -9.20 6.89 7.78
C ALA A 165 -9.56 5.62 8.59
N GLU A 166 -10.80 5.14 8.51
CA GLU A 166 -11.19 3.85 9.13
C GLU A 166 -10.38 2.68 8.56
N LEU A 167 -10.27 2.60 7.23
CA LEU A 167 -9.52 1.55 6.55
C LEU A 167 -8.02 1.58 6.91
N CYS A 168 -7.38 2.74 6.76
CA CYS A 168 -5.96 2.92 7.07
C CYS A 168 -5.67 2.64 8.55
N TYR A 169 -6.60 2.98 9.45
CA TYR A 169 -6.45 2.66 10.87
C TYR A 169 -6.50 1.15 11.11
N ALA A 170 -7.47 0.45 10.53
CA ALA A 170 -7.55 -1.01 10.63
C ALA A 170 -6.30 -1.70 10.08
N GLU A 171 -5.75 -1.20 8.97
CA GLU A 171 -4.52 -1.72 8.38
C GLU A 171 -3.29 -1.49 9.28
N SER A 172 -3.16 -0.31 9.89
CA SER A 172 -2.07 -0.05 10.85
C SER A 172 -2.13 -0.96 12.09
N LEU A 173 -3.34 -1.32 12.55
CA LEU A 173 -3.52 -2.30 13.62
C LEU A 173 -3.16 -3.71 13.18
N MET A 174 -3.47 -4.07 11.94
CA MET A 174 -3.08 -5.36 11.35
C MET A 174 -1.56 -5.50 11.30
N PHE A 175 -0.83 -4.47 10.85
CA PHE A 175 0.64 -4.49 10.87
C PHE A 175 1.19 -4.72 12.27
N ARG A 176 0.67 -4.01 13.28
CA ARG A 176 1.07 -4.21 14.68
C ARG A 176 0.80 -5.62 15.18
N ALA A 177 -0.37 -6.18 14.85
CA ALA A 177 -0.74 -7.54 15.27
C ALA A 177 0.21 -8.58 14.67
N ILE A 178 0.51 -8.47 13.37
CA ILE A 178 1.46 -9.36 12.70
C ILE A 178 2.85 -9.19 13.31
N LEU A 179 3.34 -7.96 13.47
CA LEU A 179 4.66 -7.71 14.06
C LEU A 179 4.77 -8.25 15.48
N THR A 180 3.73 -8.10 16.31
CA THR A 180 3.71 -8.64 17.68
C THR A 180 3.84 -10.17 17.68
N PHE A 181 3.22 -10.84 16.71
CA PHE A 181 3.33 -12.29 16.56
C PHE A 181 4.77 -12.72 16.19
N PHE A 182 5.41 -12.00 15.27
CA PHE A 182 6.79 -12.28 14.84
C PHE A 182 7.86 -11.78 15.80
N TYR A 183 7.54 -10.81 16.65
CA TYR A 183 8.45 -10.30 17.68
C TYR A 183 8.75 -11.36 18.75
N ASP A 184 7.90 -12.39 18.90
CA ASP A 184 8.18 -13.53 19.78
C ASP A 184 9.40 -14.32 19.27
N GLU A 185 10.44 -14.40 20.12
CA GLU A 185 11.74 -15.01 19.81
C GLU A 185 11.61 -16.44 19.30
N ASN A 186 10.61 -17.17 19.79
CA ASN A 186 10.41 -18.57 19.45
C ASN A 186 9.94 -18.72 17.99
N LEU A 187 9.11 -17.81 17.50
CA LEU A 187 8.58 -17.87 16.14
C LEU A 187 9.57 -17.31 15.12
N ALA A 188 10.20 -16.16 15.40
CA ALA A 188 11.19 -15.59 14.49
C ALA A 188 12.36 -16.56 14.24
N SER A 189 12.87 -17.18 15.32
CA SER A 189 13.96 -18.16 15.24
C SER A 189 13.55 -19.42 14.46
N PHE A 190 12.30 -19.88 14.66
CA PHE A 190 11.74 -21.00 13.90
C PHE A 190 11.69 -20.70 12.40
N VAL A 191 11.20 -19.52 12.02
CA VAL A 191 11.11 -19.09 10.61
C VAL A 191 12.50 -18.96 9.98
N LYS A 192 13.46 -18.36 10.68
CA LYS A 192 14.88 -18.31 10.23
C LYS A 192 15.46 -19.71 10.05
N GLY A 193 15.17 -20.64 10.96
CA GLY A 193 15.56 -22.05 10.84
C GLY A 193 14.98 -22.74 9.61
N ALA A 194 13.69 -22.53 9.32
CA ALA A 194 13.02 -23.07 8.15
C ALA A 194 13.64 -22.59 6.83
N PHE A 195 14.00 -21.30 6.72
CA PHE A 195 14.70 -20.77 5.55
C PHE A 195 16.07 -21.40 5.31
N LYS A 196 16.83 -21.67 6.39
CA LYS A 196 18.11 -22.38 6.29
C LYS A 196 17.94 -23.80 5.77
N ILE A 197 16.94 -24.54 6.27
CA ILE A 197 16.63 -25.91 5.80
C ILE A 197 16.28 -25.89 4.31
N ARG A 198 15.45 -24.95 3.87
CA ARG A 198 15.11 -24.78 2.45
C ARG A 198 16.36 -24.52 1.61
N SER A 199 17.25 -23.65 2.09
CA SER A 199 18.51 -23.33 1.40
C SER A 199 19.41 -24.56 1.29
N CYS A 200 19.56 -25.33 2.38
CA CYS A 200 20.28 -26.60 2.36
C CYS A 200 19.71 -27.57 1.32
N TYR A 201 18.37 -27.73 1.27
CA TYR A 201 17.71 -28.59 0.28
C TYR A 201 17.97 -28.13 -1.16
N GLN A 202 17.93 -26.82 -1.42
CA GLN A 202 18.22 -26.27 -2.75
C GLN A 202 19.67 -26.54 -3.18
N SER A 203 20.63 -26.54 -2.24
CA SER A 203 22.03 -26.86 -2.56
C SER A 203 22.28 -28.34 -2.90
N PHE A 204 21.38 -29.24 -2.49
CA PHE A 204 21.51 -30.67 -2.81
C PHE A 204 20.92 -31.07 -4.17
N LYS A 205 20.12 -30.18 -4.78
CA LYS A 205 19.46 -30.42 -6.07
C LYS A 205 20.27 -29.81 -7.21
#